data_AF-A0A5C8EL62-F1
#
_entry.id   AF-A0A5C8EL62-F1
#
_cell.length_a   1.000
_cell.length_b   1.000
_cell.length_c   1.000
_cell.angle_alpha   90.00
_cell.angle_beta   90.00
_cell.angle_gamma   90.00
#
_symmetry.space_group_name_H-M   'P 1'
#
loop_
_entity.id
_entity.type
_entity.pdbx_description
1 polymer ?
#
loop_
_entity_poly.entity_id
_entity_poly.type
_entity_poly.pdbx_seq_one_letter_code
_entity_poly.pdbx_strand_id
1 'polypeptide(L)'
;MLTFFEVSKKTSIKRIIKGLDKFTEMYGAIKPEVITNSKNQYDDSWAKEIKNYDKIFVCGEAKDYCVYETVKQFCEMYKSEKNITEKIYFMQNCCSSIGDKDICDKKYKELEDIYGIKLITV
;
A
#
# COMPACT_ATOMS: atom_id res chain seq x y z
N MET A 1 1.05 17.21 -9.94
CA MET A 1 2.13 17.13 -8.93
C MET A 1 3.18 16.08 -9.30
N LEU A 2 2.81 14.80 -9.52
CA LEU A 2 3.77 13.75 -9.91
C LEU A 2 4.47 14.00 -11.25
N THR A 3 3.74 14.46 -12.27
CA THR A 3 4.35 14.80 -13.58
C THR A 3 5.40 15.91 -13.49
N PHE A 4 5.21 16.89 -12.60
CA PHE A 4 6.21 17.92 -12.35
C PHE A 4 7.46 17.34 -11.68
N PHE A 5 7.29 16.42 -10.72
CA PHE A 5 8.40 15.70 -10.12
C PHE A 5 9.19 14.89 -11.17
N GLU A 6 8.50 14.14 -12.03
CA GLU A 6 9.12 13.37 -13.12
C GLU A 6 9.98 14.25 -14.03
N VAL A 7 9.44 15.38 -14.48
CA VAL A 7 10.15 16.33 -15.36
C VAL A 7 11.34 16.96 -14.62
N SER A 8 11.13 17.46 -13.39
CA SER A 8 12.18 18.15 -12.63
C SER A 8 13.33 17.22 -12.22
N LYS A 9 13.04 15.95 -11.95
CA LYS A 9 14.05 14.94 -11.56
C LYS A 9 14.54 14.09 -12.74
N LYS A 10 14.04 14.33 -13.95
CA LYS A 10 14.33 13.52 -15.15
C LYS A 10 14.18 12.02 -14.88
N THR A 11 13.08 11.66 -14.24
CA THR A 11 12.77 10.29 -13.84
C THR A 11 11.36 9.91 -14.28
N SER A 12 11.05 8.61 -14.29
CA SER A 12 9.72 8.09 -14.55
C SER A 12 9.14 7.45 -13.30
N ILE A 13 7.84 7.64 -13.09
CA ILE A 13 7.07 7.00 -12.02
C ILE A 13 6.19 5.94 -12.66
N LYS A 14 6.30 4.69 -12.19
CA LYS A 14 5.35 3.63 -12.53
C LYS A 14 3.99 3.97 -11.90
N ARG A 15 2.96 4.13 -12.74
CA ARG A 15 1.60 4.48 -12.31
C ARG A 15 0.71 3.24 -12.32
N ILE A 16 0.00 3.02 -11.23
CA ILE A 16 -1.00 1.95 -11.09
C ILE A 16 -2.37 2.60 -10.94
N ILE A 17 -3.34 2.12 -11.72
CA ILE A 17 -4.73 2.58 -11.67
C ILE A 17 -5.55 1.49 -10.99
N LYS A 18 -6.38 1.86 -10.00
CA LYS A 18 -7.25 0.97 -9.23
C LYS A 18 -8.70 1.44 -9.29
N GLY A 19 -9.65 0.57 -8.91
CA GLY A 19 -11.08 0.91 -8.86
C GLY A 19 -11.76 1.00 -10.24
N LEU A 20 -11.34 0.15 -11.18
CA LEU A 20 -11.89 0.12 -12.54
C LEU A 20 -13.16 -0.73 -12.65
N ASP A 21 -13.37 -1.69 -11.74
CA ASP A 21 -14.60 -2.47 -11.68
C ASP A 21 -15.63 -1.73 -10.84
N LYS A 22 -16.80 -1.45 -11.45
CA LYS A 22 -17.92 -0.75 -10.80
C LYS A 22 -18.67 -1.61 -9.78
N PHE A 23 -18.45 -2.93 -9.77
CA PHE A 23 -19.19 -3.86 -8.92
C PHE A 23 -18.50 -4.19 -7.59
N THR A 24 -17.31 -3.63 -7.35
CA THR A 24 -16.53 -3.89 -6.15
C THR A 24 -15.69 -2.67 -5.81
N GLU A 25 -15.46 -2.46 -4.51
CA GLU A 25 -14.49 -1.46 -4.09
C GLU A 25 -13.07 -1.96 -4.41
N MET A 26 -12.10 -1.06 -4.36
CA MET A 26 -10.69 -1.43 -4.39
C MET A 26 -9.90 -0.41 -3.56
N TYR A 27 -10.02 -0.43 -2.23
CA TYR A 27 -9.23 0.47 -1.39
C TYR A 27 -7.73 0.18 -1.54
N GLY A 28 -7.36 -1.09 -1.40
CA GLY A 28 -5.99 -1.54 -1.60
C GLY A 28 -5.58 -1.49 -3.07
N ALA A 29 -4.34 -1.09 -3.34
CA ALA A 29 -3.81 -0.99 -4.70
C ALA A 29 -3.42 -2.35 -5.32
N ILE A 30 -3.46 -3.45 -4.56
CA ILE A 30 -3.02 -4.77 -5.03
C ILE A 30 -4.19 -5.59 -5.58
N LYS A 31 -5.34 -5.60 -4.89
CA LYS A 31 -6.54 -6.35 -5.32
C LYS A 31 -7.83 -5.71 -4.78
N PRO A 32 -8.99 -5.93 -5.42
CA PRO A 32 -10.29 -5.52 -4.90
C PRO A 32 -10.71 -6.33 -3.66
N GLU A 33 -11.63 -5.77 -2.87
CA GLU A 33 -12.19 -6.44 -1.68
C GLU A 33 -12.98 -7.71 -2.06
N VAL A 34 -13.68 -7.68 -3.19
CA VAL A 34 -14.41 -8.82 -3.75
C VAL A 34 -13.96 -9.05 -5.19
N ILE A 35 -13.45 -10.25 -5.48
CA ILE A 35 -13.08 -10.66 -6.83
C ILE A 35 -14.36 -11.02 -7.59
N THR A 36 -14.68 -10.27 -8.64
CA THR A 36 -15.81 -10.59 -9.52
C THR A 36 -15.35 -11.42 -10.72
N ASN A 37 -16.26 -12.01 -11.49
CA ASN A 37 -15.92 -12.83 -12.67
C ASN A 37 -15.52 -12.00 -13.91
N SER A 38 -15.41 -10.67 -13.83
CA SER A 38 -14.99 -9.85 -14.97
C SER A 38 -13.47 -10.00 -15.21
N LYS A 39 -13.04 -10.18 -16.46
CA LYS A 39 -11.61 -10.35 -16.77
C LYS A 39 -10.86 -9.02 -16.62
N ASN A 40 -9.62 -9.07 -16.12
CA ASN A 40 -8.65 -7.95 -16.05
C ASN A 40 -9.00 -6.79 -15.09
N GLN A 41 -9.51 -7.07 -13.89
CA GLN A 41 -9.90 -6.02 -12.92
C GLN A 41 -8.74 -5.34 -12.18
N TYR A 42 -7.61 -6.03 -12.01
CA TYR A 42 -6.44 -5.53 -11.29
C TYR A 42 -5.15 -6.22 -11.75
N ASP A 43 -4.01 -5.59 -11.46
CA ASP A 43 -2.67 -6.10 -11.75
C ASP A 43 -1.82 -6.08 -10.46
N ASP A 44 -1.41 -7.27 -10.00
CA ASP A 44 -0.56 -7.45 -8.82
C ASP A 44 0.93 -7.65 -9.18
N SER A 45 1.29 -7.60 -10.47
CA SER A 45 2.65 -7.87 -10.93
C SER A 45 3.67 -6.88 -10.37
N TRP A 46 3.26 -5.62 -10.19
CA TRP A 46 4.09 -4.60 -9.56
C TRP A 46 4.39 -4.91 -8.10
N ALA A 47 3.45 -5.52 -7.36
CA ALA A 47 3.65 -5.93 -5.97
C ALA A 47 4.71 -7.04 -5.90
N LYS A 48 4.65 -7.99 -6.85
CA LYS A 48 5.64 -9.06 -7.02
C LYS A 48 7.01 -8.55 -7.43
N GLU A 49 7.07 -7.46 -8.16
CA GLU A 49 8.32 -6.77 -8.51
C GLU A 49 8.95 -6.12 -7.28
N ILE A 50 8.18 -5.32 -6.54
CA ILE A 50 8.73 -4.49 -5.46
C ILE A 50 9.22 -5.31 -4.25
N LYS A 51 8.75 -6.55 -4.08
CA LYS A 51 9.20 -7.45 -2.99
C LYS A 51 10.73 -7.66 -2.98
N ASN A 52 11.37 -7.49 -4.14
CA ASN A 52 12.80 -7.72 -4.32
C ASN A 52 13.66 -6.52 -3.89
N TYR A 53 13.09 -5.33 -3.67
CA TYR A 53 13.85 -4.20 -3.13
C TYR A 53 14.29 -4.45 -1.69
N ASP A 54 15.30 -3.72 -1.22
CA ASP A 54 15.80 -3.82 0.16
C ASP A 54 14.89 -3.10 1.16
N LYS A 55 14.29 -1.98 0.73
CA LYS A 55 13.38 -1.15 1.53
C LYS A 55 12.24 -0.65 0.65
N ILE A 56 11.03 -0.71 1.17
CA ILE A 56 9.81 -0.26 0.50
C ILE A 56 9.18 0.81 1.40
N PHE A 57 9.19 2.06 0.96
CA PHE A 57 8.58 3.16 1.71
C PHE A 57 7.14 3.37 1.26
N VAL A 58 6.24 3.55 2.22
CA VAL A 58 4.81 3.75 1.96
C VAL A 58 4.31 5.01 2.64
N CYS A 59 3.66 5.88 1.86
CA CYS A 59 3.01 7.11 2.28
C CYS A 59 1.81 7.43 1.37
N GLY A 60 0.99 8.41 1.73
CA GLY A 60 -0.12 8.89 0.90
C GLY A 60 -1.43 9.02 1.65
N GLU A 61 -2.54 9.02 0.91
CA GLU A 61 -3.87 9.30 1.45
C GLU A 61 -4.94 8.34 0.89
N ALA A 62 -5.98 7.97 1.65
CA ALA A 62 -6.12 8.21 3.09
C ALA A 62 -5.42 7.12 3.90
N LYS A 63 -4.81 7.52 5.03
CA LYS A 63 -4.06 6.65 5.95
C LYS A 63 -4.85 5.42 6.39
N ASP A 64 -6.11 5.61 6.78
CA ASP A 64 -7.00 4.60 7.35
C ASP A 64 -7.79 3.76 6.32
N TYR A 65 -7.63 4.06 5.02
CA TYR A 65 -8.32 3.36 3.93
C TYR A 65 -7.33 2.83 2.90
N CYS A 66 -7.09 3.58 1.81
CA CYS A 66 -6.32 3.11 0.67
C CYS A 66 -4.89 2.72 1.06
N VAL A 67 -4.27 3.50 1.94
CA VAL A 67 -2.89 3.23 2.37
C VAL A 67 -2.84 2.01 3.28
N TYR A 68 -3.70 1.95 4.31
CA TYR A 68 -3.78 0.81 5.22
C TYR A 68 -4.06 -0.50 4.48
N GLU A 69 -5.10 -0.53 3.63
CA GLU A 69 -5.49 -1.74 2.92
C GLU A 69 -4.40 -2.19 1.93
N THR A 70 -3.68 -1.25 1.29
CA THR A 70 -2.53 -1.60 0.44
C THR A 70 -1.40 -2.28 1.22
N VAL A 71 -1.03 -1.73 2.38
CA VAL A 71 0.00 -2.33 3.24
C VAL A 71 -0.44 -3.69 3.75
N LYS A 72 -1.68 -3.79 4.25
CA LYS A 72 -2.28 -5.05 4.72
C LYS A 72 -2.29 -6.11 3.63
N GLN A 73 -2.73 -5.79 2.42
CA GLN A 73 -2.75 -6.73 1.28
C GLN A 73 -1.34 -7.23 0.93
N PHE A 74 -0.32 -6.35 0.97
CA PHE A 74 1.06 -6.75 0.74
C PHE A 74 1.55 -7.71 1.84
N CYS A 75 1.25 -7.39 3.10
CA CYS A 75 1.57 -8.24 4.23
C CYS A 75 0.89 -9.62 4.15
N GLU A 76 -0.40 -9.66 3.80
CA GLU A 76 -1.15 -10.91 3.62
C GLU A 76 -0.61 -11.76 2.47
N MET A 77 -0.21 -11.12 1.37
CA MET A 77 0.39 -11.77 0.19
C MET A 77 1.69 -12.49 0.53
N TYR A 78 2.49 -11.94 1.45
CA TYR A 78 3.79 -12.47 1.87
C TYR A 78 3.82 -12.93 3.34
N LYS A 79 2.66 -13.30 3.91
CA LYS A 79 2.54 -13.64 5.34
C LYS A 79 3.46 -14.78 5.81
N SER A 80 3.89 -15.65 4.89
CA SER A 80 4.80 -16.77 5.17
C SER A 80 6.29 -16.41 5.03
N GLU A 81 6.60 -15.19 4.55
CA GLU A 81 7.95 -14.71 4.24
C GLU A 81 8.20 -13.40 5.00
N LYS A 82 8.39 -13.48 6.33
CA LYS A 82 8.50 -12.28 7.20
C LYS A 82 9.63 -11.33 6.77
N ASN A 83 10.72 -11.86 6.20
CA ASN A 83 11.81 -11.09 5.64
C ASN A 83 11.40 -10.18 4.46
N ILE A 84 10.24 -10.42 3.83
CA ILE A 84 9.66 -9.56 2.80
C ILE A 84 8.80 -8.47 3.45
N THR A 85 7.92 -8.83 4.38
CA THR A 85 7.02 -7.86 5.03
C THR A 85 7.78 -6.85 5.90
N GLU A 86 8.88 -7.28 6.53
CA GLU A 86 9.79 -6.42 7.30
C GLU A 86 10.49 -5.34 6.45
N LYS A 87 10.43 -5.43 5.13
CA LYS A 87 10.98 -4.40 4.23
C LYS A 87 10.08 -3.17 4.10
N ILE A 88 8.85 -3.23 4.61
CA ILE A 88 7.92 -2.10 4.60
C ILE A 88 8.32 -1.09 5.68
N TYR A 89 8.52 0.16 5.26
CA TYR A 89 8.73 1.34 6.10
C TYR A 89 7.54 2.29 5.88
N PHE A 90 6.60 2.30 6.83
CA PHE A 90 5.42 3.14 6.74
C PHE A 90 5.69 4.52 7.36
N MET A 91 5.55 5.57 6.56
CA MET A 91 5.87 6.96 6.92
C MET A 91 4.66 7.66 7.55
N GLN A 92 4.58 7.59 8.88
CA GLN A 92 3.38 7.97 9.64
C GLN A 92 2.99 9.44 9.51
N ASN A 93 3.97 10.34 9.39
CA ASN A 93 3.77 11.78 9.26
C ASN A 93 3.64 12.25 7.80
N CYS A 94 3.58 11.33 6.84
CA CYS A 94 3.35 11.62 5.42
C CYS A 94 1.99 11.10 4.92
N CYS A 95 1.03 10.96 5.85
CA CYS A 95 -0.33 10.50 5.61
C CYS A 95 -1.31 11.17 6.59
N SER A 96 -2.59 11.23 6.25
CA SER A 96 -3.68 11.76 7.07
C SER A 96 -4.83 10.76 7.15
N SER A 97 -5.46 10.61 8.31
CA SER A 97 -6.65 9.78 8.46
C SER A 97 -7.91 10.59 8.19
N ILE A 98 -8.92 9.97 7.59
CA ILE A 98 -10.26 10.58 7.47
C ILE A 98 -11.07 10.30 8.74
N GLY A 99 -11.00 9.07 9.25
CA GLY A 99 -11.68 8.63 10.46
C GLY A 99 -10.89 8.86 11.74
N ASP A 100 -11.22 8.07 12.77
CA ASP A 100 -10.59 8.16 14.09
C ASP A 100 -9.11 7.78 14.03
N LYS A 101 -8.27 8.71 14.48
CA LYS A 101 -6.81 8.58 14.44
C LYS A 101 -6.30 7.47 15.35
N ASP A 102 -6.85 7.33 16.55
CA ASP A 102 -6.39 6.35 17.53
C ASP A 102 -6.72 4.92 17.07
N ILE A 103 -7.88 4.73 16.42
CA ILE A 103 -8.23 3.46 15.78
C ILE A 103 -7.28 3.16 14.62
N CYS A 104 -6.97 4.16 13.80
CA CYS A 104 -6.02 4.01 12.69
C CYS A 104 -4.62 3.61 13.18
N ASP A 105 -4.09 4.32 14.18
CA ASP A 105 -2.75 4.06 14.72
C ASP A 105 -2.65 2.66 15.36
N LYS A 106 -3.71 2.21 16.05
CA LYS A 106 -3.79 0.83 16.58
C LYS A 106 -3.71 -0.22 15.48
N LYS A 107 -4.43 -0.04 14.36
CA LYS A 107 -4.39 -0.99 13.23
C LYS A 107 -2.99 -1.09 12.62
N TYR A 108 -2.27 0.03 12.49
CA TYR A 108 -0.88 -0.01 12.02
C TYR A 108 0.05 -0.69 13.01
N LYS A 109 -0.18 -0.50 14.31
CA LYS A 109 0.57 -1.21 15.35
C LYS A 109 0.35 -2.72 15.30
N GLU A 110 -0.88 -3.16 15.04
CA GLU A 110 -1.18 -4.59 14.80
C GLU A 110 -0.42 -5.14 13.58
N LEU A 111 -0.31 -4.37 12.49
CA LEU A 111 0.49 -4.78 11.33
C LEU A 111 1.99 -4.88 11.66
N GLU A 112 2.53 -3.97 12.47
CA GLU A 112 3.92 -4.04 12.96
C GLU A 112 4.12 -5.30 13.81
N ASP A 113 3.23 -5.57 14.76
CA ASP A 113 3.35 -6.70 15.68
C ASP A 113 3.22 -8.05 14.95
N ILE A 114 2.30 -8.16 13.99
CA ILE A 114 2.04 -9.40 13.24
C ILE A 114 3.08 -9.62 12.13
N TYR A 115 3.35 -8.60 11.32
CA TYR A 115 4.11 -8.72 10.08
C TYR A 115 5.50 -8.09 10.12
N GLY A 116 5.85 -7.38 11.19
CA GLY A 116 7.16 -6.75 11.35
C GLY A 116 7.39 -5.53 10.47
N ILE A 117 6.33 -4.91 9.94
CA ILE A 117 6.48 -3.62 9.22
C ILE A 117 7.07 -2.58 10.18
N LYS A 118 7.79 -1.60 9.64
CA LYS A 118 8.45 -0.56 10.46
C LYS A 118 7.65 0.73 10.39
N LEU A 119 7.16 1.19 11.53
CA LEU A 119 6.51 2.49 11.65
C LEU A 119 7.57 3.58 11.87
N ILE A 120 7.68 4.53 10.94
CA ILE A 120 8.70 5.60 11.00
C ILE A 120 8.10 7.00 10.90
N THR A 121 8.83 7.98 11.42
CA THR A 121 8.56 9.41 11.29
C THR A 121 9.78 10.04 10.60
N VAL A 122 9.55 10.87 9.58
CA VAL A 122 10.60 11.44 8.71
C VAL A 122 10.75 12.94 8.90
#